data_AF-A0A250G4N9-F1
#
_entry.id   AF-A0A250G4N9-F1
#
_cell.length_a   1.000
_cell.length_b   1.000
_cell.length_c   1.000
_cell.angle_alpha   90.00
_cell.angle_beta   90.00
_cell.angle_gamma   90.00
#
_symmetry.space_group_name_H-M   'P 1'
#
loop_
_entity.id
_entity.type
_entity.pdbx_description
1 polymer ?
#
loop_
_entity_poly.entity_id
_entity_poly.type
_entity_poly.pdbx_seq_one_letter_code
_entity_poly.pdbx_strand_id
1 'polypeptide(L)'
;MNNTLKDELQNIINGNEYDGQTSLIQTIQRFLRRNETASKDLKSQESVKSQEEKRLIGYIEENNLWFEENINPKNYLTEGAEQKIYRYDSHNVIKLNSCVFYEKWYDYFNSLLIHNHLFSATKYELLGFKLVEGNLHSVVK
;
A
#
# COMPACT_ATOMS: atom_id res chain seq x y z
N MET A 1 11.08 17.48 -26.11
CA MET A 1 10.96 16.17 -25.44
C MET A 1 11.26 16.38 -23.97
N ASN A 2 10.28 16.20 -23.09
CA ASN A 2 10.52 15.87 -21.67
C ASN A 2 9.86 14.50 -21.46
N ASN A 3 10.52 13.44 -21.95
CA ASN A 3 10.07 12.05 -21.77
C ASN A 3 10.52 11.45 -20.43
N THR A 4 11.43 12.12 -19.71
CA THR A 4 12.06 11.60 -18.49
C THR A 4 11.05 11.25 -17.40
N LEU A 5 10.10 12.13 -17.11
CA LEU A 5 9.07 11.86 -16.09
C LEU A 5 8.14 10.71 -16.48
N LYS A 6 7.78 10.61 -17.77
CA LYS A 6 6.95 9.51 -18.25
C LYS A 6 7.68 8.18 -18.09
N ASP A 7 8.96 8.15 -18.44
CA ASP A 7 9.80 6.95 -18.35
C ASP A 7 10.04 6.55 -16.88
N GLU A 8 10.23 7.53 -15.98
CA GLU A 8 10.30 7.33 -14.53
C GLU A 8 9.00 6.72 -13.97
N LEU A 9 7.85 7.29 -14.29
CA LEU A 9 6.55 6.77 -13.85
C LEU A 9 6.27 5.37 -14.42
N GLN A 10 6.62 5.14 -15.68
CA GLN A 10 6.48 3.82 -16.30
C GLN A 10 7.36 2.78 -15.60
N ASN A 11 8.57 3.15 -15.20
CA ASN A 11 9.46 2.29 -14.41
C ASN A 11 8.88 1.97 -13.04
N ILE A 12 8.27 2.95 -12.34
CA ILE A 12 7.58 2.73 -11.07
C ILE A 12 6.42 1.74 -11.22
N ILE A 13 5.54 1.97 -12.21
CA ILE A 13 4.41 1.08 -12.49
C ILE A 13 4.92 -0.33 -12.86
N ASN A 14 6.03 -0.42 -13.59
CA ASN A 14 6.65 -1.69 -13.92
C ASN A 14 7.52 -2.26 -12.79
N GLY A 15 7.53 -1.66 -11.59
CA GLY A 15 8.33 -2.12 -10.45
C GLY A 15 9.83 -2.25 -10.75
N ASN A 16 10.33 -1.53 -11.76
CA ASN A 16 11.74 -1.49 -12.15
C ASN A 16 12.55 -0.74 -11.07
N GLU A 17 13.81 -1.12 -10.86
CA GLU A 17 14.64 -0.50 -9.81
C GLU A 17 15.00 0.96 -10.15
N TYR A 18 14.82 1.83 -9.15
CA TYR A 18 15.58 3.06 -8.98
C TYR A 18 16.42 2.83 -7.72
N ASP A 19 17.72 3.02 -7.83
CA ASP A 19 18.81 2.73 -6.87
C ASP A 19 18.51 2.13 -5.47
N GLY A 20 19.19 1.01 -5.17
CA GLY A 20 19.84 0.75 -3.88
C GLY A 20 19.00 0.28 -2.67
N GLN A 21 17.78 0.77 -2.43
CA GLN A 21 16.94 0.31 -1.30
C GLN A 21 15.48 0.16 -1.70
N THR A 22 15.02 -1.10 -1.78
CA THR A 22 13.61 -1.40 -2.05
C THR A 22 12.78 -1.09 -0.80
N SER A 23 11.89 -0.09 -0.89
CA SER A 23 10.95 0.21 0.20
C SER A 23 9.96 -0.94 0.41
N LEU A 24 9.34 -1.02 1.59
CA LEU A 24 8.29 -2.01 1.83
C LEU A 24 7.11 -1.83 0.85
N ILE A 25 6.77 -0.59 0.51
CA ILE A 25 5.77 -0.27 -0.53
C ILE A 25 6.13 -0.93 -1.86
N GLN A 26 7.40 -0.79 -2.30
CA GLN A 26 7.86 -1.41 -3.55
C GLN A 26 7.91 -2.94 -3.45
N THR A 27 8.24 -3.49 -2.28
CA THR A 27 8.22 -4.93 -2.03
C THR A 27 6.81 -5.51 -2.20
N ILE A 28 5.81 -4.88 -1.55
CA ILE A 28 4.40 -5.29 -1.66
C ILE A 28 3.88 -5.10 -3.08
N GLN A 29 4.18 -3.98 -3.73
CA GLN A 29 3.80 -3.73 -5.13
C GLN A 29 4.31 -4.82 -6.07
N ARG A 30 5.58 -5.23 -5.93
CA ARG A 30 6.19 -6.30 -6.72
C ARG A 30 5.57 -7.66 -6.43
N PHE A 31 5.26 -7.95 -5.17
CA PHE A 31 4.57 -9.17 -4.78
C PHE A 31 3.20 -9.27 -5.45
N LEU A 32 2.38 -8.22 -5.35
CA LEU A 32 1.05 -8.18 -5.94
C LEU A 32 1.10 -8.35 -7.47
N ARG A 33 2.01 -7.62 -8.14
CA ARG A 33 2.20 -7.73 -9.59
C ARG A 33 2.55 -9.15 -10.06
N ARG A 34 3.48 -9.81 -9.37
CA ARG A 34 3.90 -11.18 -9.72
C ARG A 34 2.77 -12.20 -9.55
N ASN A 35 1.83 -11.92 -8.66
CA ASN A 35 0.69 -12.77 -8.39
C ASN A 35 -0.54 -12.42 -9.25
N GLU A 36 -0.62 -11.22 -9.82
CA GLU A 36 -1.67 -10.83 -10.77
C GLU A 36 -1.65 -11.72 -12.02
N THR A 37 -0.47 -12.03 -12.55
CA THR A 37 -0.31 -12.89 -13.73
C THR A 37 -0.72 -14.34 -13.47
N ALA A 38 -0.52 -14.84 -12.25
CA ALA A 38 -0.92 -16.20 -11.85
C ALA A 38 -2.44 -16.36 -11.67
N SER A 39 -3.20 -15.27 -11.50
CA SER A 39 -4.66 -15.29 -11.32
C SER A 39 -5.47 -15.41 -12.60
N LYS A 40 -4.88 -15.13 -13.78
CA LYS A 40 -5.63 -15.13 -15.06
C LYS A 40 -6.22 -16.50 -15.43
N ASP A 41 -5.73 -17.57 -14.81
CA ASP A 41 -6.17 -18.95 -15.08
C ASP A 41 -7.27 -19.46 -14.13
N LEU A 42 -7.67 -18.67 -13.12
CA LEU A 42 -8.65 -19.08 -12.11
C LEU A 42 -10.05 -18.54 -12.41
N LYS A 43 -10.95 -19.44 -12.85
CA LYS A 43 -12.40 -19.22 -13.04
C LYS A 43 -13.15 -19.02 -11.70
N SER A 44 -12.74 -18.08 -10.87
CA SER A 44 -13.41 -17.81 -9.59
C SER A 44 -14.45 -16.69 -9.73
N GLN A 45 -15.56 -16.79 -8.97
CA GLN A 45 -16.58 -15.74 -8.88
C GLN A 45 -16.16 -14.57 -7.96
N GLU A 46 -15.01 -14.67 -7.29
CA GLU A 46 -14.52 -13.63 -6.38
C GLU A 46 -13.87 -12.49 -7.16
N SER A 47 -14.10 -11.26 -6.69
CA SER A 47 -13.45 -10.08 -7.24
C SER A 47 -11.91 -10.21 -7.24
N VAL A 48 -11.26 -9.59 -8.22
CA VAL A 48 -9.79 -9.56 -8.29
C VAL A 48 -9.19 -9.02 -6.99
N LYS A 49 -9.79 -7.96 -6.42
CA LYS A 49 -9.39 -7.38 -5.15
C LYS A 49 -9.39 -8.37 -3.99
N SER A 50 -10.45 -9.15 -3.86
CA SER A 50 -10.57 -10.15 -2.77
C SER A 50 -9.52 -11.24 -2.90
N GLN A 51 -9.15 -11.63 -4.13
CA GLN A 51 -8.08 -12.60 -4.36
C GLN A 51 -6.71 -12.01 -4.02
N GLU A 52 -6.45 -10.75 -4.41
CA GLU A 52 -5.23 -10.03 -4.02
C GLU A 52 -5.11 -9.90 -2.51
N GLU A 53 -6.19 -9.53 -1.83
CA GLU A 53 -6.23 -9.36 -0.38
C GLU A 53 -5.89 -10.65 0.35
N LYS A 54 -6.46 -11.80 -0.06
CA LYS A 54 -6.13 -13.11 0.55
C LYS A 54 -4.65 -13.44 0.43
N ARG A 55 -4.05 -13.21 -0.74
CA ARG A 55 -2.61 -13.44 -0.96
C ARG A 55 -1.77 -12.48 -0.16
N LEU A 56 -2.20 -11.21 -0.07
CA LEU A 56 -1.53 -10.19 0.70
C LEU A 56 -1.53 -10.55 2.19
N ILE A 57 -2.66 -11.01 2.74
CA ILE A 57 -2.76 -11.50 4.12
C ILE A 57 -1.76 -12.66 4.36
N GLY A 58 -1.73 -13.66 3.47
CA GLY A 58 -0.75 -14.75 3.58
C GLY A 58 0.70 -14.25 3.57
N TYR A 59 1.03 -13.30 2.70
CA TYR A 59 2.35 -12.68 2.67
C TYR A 59 2.66 -11.88 3.94
N ILE A 60 1.68 -11.17 4.49
CA ILE A 60 1.81 -10.40 5.74
C ILE A 60 2.14 -11.33 6.90
N GLU A 61 1.43 -12.47 7.01
CA GLU A 61 1.67 -13.48 8.04
C GLU A 61 3.06 -14.11 7.90
N GLU A 62 3.43 -14.54 6.69
CA GLU A 62 4.73 -15.17 6.41
C GLU A 62 5.91 -14.25 6.72
N ASN A 63 5.75 -12.93 6.56
CA ASN A 63 6.81 -11.94 6.71
C ASN A 63 6.69 -11.09 7.98
N ASN A 64 5.77 -11.42 8.90
CA ASN A 64 5.51 -10.67 10.14
C ASN A 64 5.29 -9.16 9.91
N LEU A 65 4.45 -8.81 8.94
CA LEU A 65 4.18 -7.41 8.55
C LEU A 65 2.94 -6.80 9.23
N TRP A 66 2.45 -7.43 10.28
CA TRP A 66 1.36 -6.89 11.10
C TRP A 66 1.86 -5.71 11.94
N PHE A 67 1.08 -4.63 11.95
CA PHE A 67 1.34 -3.43 12.75
C PHE A 67 0.74 -3.62 14.15
N GLU A 68 1.58 -4.09 15.06
CA GLU A 68 1.23 -4.45 16.43
C GLU A 68 1.08 -3.25 17.37
N GLU A 69 1.62 -2.08 17.01
CA GLU A 69 1.49 -0.90 17.87
C GLU A 69 0.02 -0.51 18.08
N ASN A 70 -0.28 -0.07 19.30
CA ASN A 70 -1.60 0.41 19.66
C ASN A 70 -1.82 1.83 19.10
N ILE A 71 -2.81 1.97 18.23
CA ILE A 71 -3.22 3.28 17.73
C ILE A 71 -4.22 3.85 18.73
N ASN A 72 -3.74 4.78 19.56
CA ASN A 72 -4.55 5.37 20.61
C ASN A 72 -5.72 6.18 20.02
N PRO A 73 -6.99 5.85 20.33
CA PRO A 73 -8.15 6.60 19.82
C PRO A 73 -8.12 8.09 20.19
N LYS A 74 -7.43 8.47 21.29
CA LYS A 74 -7.26 9.88 21.68
C LYS A 74 -6.42 10.69 20.70
N ASN A 75 -5.64 10.02 19.85
CA ASN A 75 -4.82 10.66 18.82
C ASN A 75 -5.57 10.84 17.50
N TYR A 76 -6.83 10.41 17.41
CA TYR A 76 -7.65 10.61 16.22
C TYR A 76 -7.73 12.09 15.84
N LEU A 77 -7.49 12.38 14.56
CA LEU A 77 -7.54 13.73 14.01
C LEU A 77 -8.74 13.91 13.09
N THR A 78 -8.89 13.02 12.10
CA THR A 78 -9.95 13.10 11.09
C THR A 78 -10.07 11.78 10.32
N GLU A 79 -11.16 11.63 9.58
CA GLU A 79 -11.38 10.52 8.66
C GLU A 79 -11.98 11.01 7.34
N GLY A 80 -11.61 10.32 6.26
CA GLY A 80 -12.33 10.32 5.00
C GLY A 80 -12.94 8.93 4.78
N ALA A 81 -13.65 8.75 3.67
CA ALA A 81 -14.35 7.49 3.42
C ALA A 81 -13.44 6.25 3.29
N GLU A 82 -12.14 6.42 3.00
CA GLU A 82 -11.16 5.32 2.93
C GLU A 82 -10.13 5.32 4.06
N GLN A 83 -9.91 6.47 4.71
CA GLN A 83 -8.73 6.68 5.56
C GLN A 83 -9.08 7.28 6.91
N LYS A 84 -8.52 6.73 7.99
CA LYS A 84 -8.53 7.33 9.32
C LYS A 84 -7.13 7.85 9.66
N ILE A 85 -7.04 9.08 10.17
CA ILE A 85 -5.78 9.77 10.45
C ILE A 85 -5.61 9.96 11.96
N TYR A 86 -4.43 9.58 12.46
CA TYR A 86 -4.06 9.68 13.87
C TYR A 86 -2.74 10.43 14.01
N ARG A 87 -2.60 11.22 15.08
CA ARG A 87 -1.30 11.77 15.48
C ARG A 87 -0.37 10.63 15.91
N TYR A 88 0.81 10.56 15.32
CA TYR A 88 1.83 9.58 15.71
C TYR A 88 2.85 10.20 16.67
N ASP A 89 3.42 11.34 16.27
CA ASP A 89 4.31 12.14 17.09
C ASP A 89 4.08 13.64 16.82
N SER A 90 5.01 14.51 17.20
CA SER A 90 4.88 15.96 17.02
C SER A 90 4.94 16.42 15.55
N HIS A 91 5.46 15.60 14.64
CA HIS A 91 5.70 15.94 13.24
C HIS A 91 5.01 14.98 12.25
N ASN A 92 4.60 13.79 12.70
CA ASN A 92 4.05 12.74 11.85
C ASN A 92 2.62 12.35 12.23
N VAL A 93 1.90 11.86 11.23
CA VAL A 93 0.60 11.21 11.38
C VAL A 93 0.70 9.77 10.89
N ILE A 94 -0.13 8.88 11.42
CA ILE A 94 -0.39 7.57 10.82
C ILE A 94 -1.74 7.63 10.12
N LYS A 95 -1.82 7.02 8.94
CA LYS A 95 -3.04 6.80 8.19
C LYS A 95 -3.34 5.31 8.12
N LEU A 96 -4.53 4.93 8.56
CA LEU A 96 -5.12 3.62 8.31
C LEU A 96 -5.94 3.72 7.04
N ASN A 97 -5.57 2.99 5.99
CA ASN A 97 -6.24 3.04 4.70
C ASN A 97 -6.82 1.66 4.33
N SER A 98 -8.14 1.60 4.16
CA SER A 98 -8.91 0.38 3.82
C SER A 98 -8.85 -0.02 2.35
N CYS A 99 -8.24 0.82 1.51
CA CYS A 99 -8.09 0.67 0.07
C CYS A 99 -9.45 0.62 -0.65
N VAL A 100 -10.58 0.94 0.00
CA VAL A 100 -11.95 0.61 -0.46
C VAL A 100 -12.26 1.15 -1.87
N PHE A 101 -11.73 2.31 -2.25
CA PHE A 101 -11.98 2.92 -3.57
C PHE A 101 -11.08 2.43 -4.70
N TYR A 102 -10.07 1.61 -4.43
CA TYR A 102 -9.26 0.98 -5.46
C TYR A 102 -9.87 -0.35 -5.89
N GLU A 103 -9.82 -0.65 -7.18
CA GLU A 103 -10.22 -1.97 -7.72
C GLU A 103 -9.22 -3.07 -7.32
N LYS A 104 -7.97 -2.71 -7.02
CA LYS A 104 -6.87 -3.61 -6.68
C LYS A 104 -5.99 -2.99 -5.61
N TRP A 105 -5.46 -3.82 -4.70
CA TRP A 105 -4.40 -3.42 -3.78
C TRP A 105 -3.14 -3.00 -4.56
N TYR A 106 -2.89 -3.62 -5.71
CA TYR A 106 -1.79 -3.25 -6.59
C TYR A 106 -1.85 -1.76 -7.02
N ASP A 107 -3.02 -1.29 -7.41
CA ASP A 107 -3.22 0.10 -7.85
C ASP A 107 -3.04 1.10 -6.70
N TYR A 108 -3.46 0.72 -5.49
CA TYR A 108 -3.19 1.51 -4.29
C TYR A 108 -1.69 1.68 -4.04
N PHE A 109 -0.91 0.60 -4.05
CA PHE A 109 0.53 0.67 -3.83
C PHE A 109 1.28 1.40 -4.95
N ASN A 110 0.83 1.28 -6.21
CA ASN A 110 1.35 2.12 -7.29
C ASN A 110 1.09 3.61 -7.00
N SER A 111 -0.08 3.96 -6.49
CA SER A 111 -0.40 5.36 -6.18
C SER A 111 0.52 5.94 -5.09
N LEU A 112 0.88 5.15 -4.08
CA LEU A 112 1.86 5.55 -3.05
C LEU A 112 3.26 5.76 -3.64
N LEU A 113 3.73 4.85 -4.51
CA LEU A 113 5.05 5.01 -5.15
C LEU A 113 5.11 6.24 -6.06
N ILE A 114 4.05 6.49 -6.83
CA ILE A 114 3.94 7.69 -7.68
C ILE A 114 3.92 8.95 -6.81
N HIS A 115 3.15 8.96 -5.73
CA HIS A 115 3.15 10.07 -4.78
C HIS A 115 4.54 10.32 -4.21
N ASN A 116 5.25 9.28 -3.77
CA ASN A 116 6.59 9.40 -3.19
C ASN A 116 7.61 9.94 -4.20
N HIS A 117 7.48 9.59 -5.47
CA HIS A 117 8.31 10.13 -6.56
C HIS A 117 8.04 11.61 -6.81
N LEU A 118 6.76 12.01 -6.86
CA LEU A 118 6.35 13.39 -7.15
C LEU A 118 6.50 14.34 -5.95
N PHE A 119 6.35 13.84 -4.73
CA PHE A 119 6.26 14.61 -3.49
C PHE A 119 7.18 14.03 -2.41
N SER A 120 8.49 14.06 -2.66
CA SER A 120 9.51 13.49 -1.76
C SER A 120 9.47 14.06 -0.34
N ALA A 121 9.05 15.32 -0.17
CA ALA A 121 8.91 15.99 1.13
C ALA A 121 7.80 15.40 2.01
N THR A 122 6.81 14.73 1.41
CA THR A 122 5.66 14.10 2.10
C THR A 122 5.58 12.60 1.79
N LYS A 123 6.73 11.98 1.52
CA LYS A 123 6.79 10.55 1.16
C LYS A 123 6.14 9.68 2.24
N TYR A 124 5.32 8.74 1.79
CA TYR A 124 4.74 7.71 2.63
C TYR A 124 5.76 6.62 2.95
N GLU A 125 5.76 6.22 4.21
CA GLU A 125 6.42 5.01 4.70
C GLU A 125 5.35 3.99 5.09
N LEU A 126 5.38 2.78 4.51
CA LEU A 126 4.51 1.69 4.96
C LEU A 126 5.10 1.06 6.22
N LEU A 127 4.37 1.15 7.33
CA LEU A 127 4.74 0.59 8.63
C LEU A 127 4.27 -0.86 8.79
N GLY A 128 3.28 -1.28 8.02
CA GLY A 128 2.70 -2.61 8.07
C GLY A 128 1.20 -2.59 7.79
N PHE A 129 0.50 -3.59 8.30
CA PHE A 129 -0.93 -3.79 8.07
C PHE A 129 -1.69 -4.01 9.37
N LYS A 130 -2.98 -3.69 9.41
CA LYS A 130 -3.82 -3.91 10.58
C LYS A 130 -5.22 -4.33 10.16
N LEU A 131 -5.81 -5.27 10.89
CA LEU A 131 -7.23 -5.57 10.77
C LEU A 131 -8.02 -4.60 11.65
N VAL A 132 -8.98 -3.89 11.04
CA VAL A 132 -9.91 -3.01 11.74
C VAL A 132 -11.32 -3.42 11.34
N GLU A 133 -12.12 -3.85 12.31
CA GLU A 133 -13.49 -4.35 12.07
C GLU A 133 -13.54 -5.46 11.00
N GLY A 134 -12.51 -6.32 10.97
CA GLY A 134 -12.39 -7.41 10.01
C GLY A 134 -11.86 -7.02 8.62
N ASN A 135 -11.62 -5.74 8.36
CA ASN A 135 -11.09 -5.25 7.08
C ASN A 135 -9.59 -4.98 7.16
N LEU A 136 -8.85 -5.40 6.14
CA LEU A 136 -7.43 -5.12 6.02
C LEU A 136 -7.20 -3.63 5.76
N HIS A 137 -6.35 -3.02 6.58
CA HIS A 137 -5.87 -1.67 6.38
C HIS A 137 -4.35 -1.67 6.22
N SER A 138 -3.85 -0.87 5.29
CA SER A 138 -2.44 -0.49 5.30
C SER A 138 -2.22 0.60 6.35
N VAL A 139 -1.06 0.58 6.99
CA VAL A 139 -0.64 1.57 7.98
C VAL A 139 0.52 2.36 7.38
N VAL A 140 0.28 3.60 6.98
CA VAL A 140 1.32 4.47 6.40
C VAL A 140 1.58 5.68 7.29
N LYS A 141 2.83 6.15 7.32
CA LYS A 141 3.27 7.39 7.96
C LYS A 141 3.62 8.41 6.89
#